data_AF-A0A936U9R7-F1
#
_entry.id   AF-A0A936U9R7-F1
#
_cell.length_a   1.000
_cell.length_b   1.000
_cell.length_c   1.000
_cell.angle_alpha   90.00
_cell.angle_beta   90.00
_cell.angle_gamma   90.00
#
_symmetry.space_group_name_H-M   'P 1'
#
loop_
_entity.id
_entity.type
_entity.pdbx_description
1 polymer ?
#
loop_
_entity_poly.entity_id
_entity_poly.type
_entity_poly.pdbx_seq_one_letter_code
_entity_poly.pdbx_strand_id
1 'polypeptide(L)'
;MISGRTRIYGLVGHPVRHSLSPAMHNALFGKLSLDAVYLAFDVDPRRAEGVTDAIRTLDLVGVNLTVPFRSGCCPTSTTSPSPRRRPGR
;
A
#
# COMPACT_ATOMS: atom_id res chain seq x y z
N MET A 1 -14.38 15.47 -3.08
CA MET A 1 -14.60 15.93 -1.69
C MET A 1 -14.20 14.79 -0.78
N ILE A 2 -13.44 15.07 0.29
CA ILE A 2 -12.99 14.04 1.25
C ILE A 2 -14.00 14.04 2.41
N SER A 3 -14.44 12.85 2.82
CA SER A 3 -15.41 12.63 3.90
C SER A 3 -14.87 11.61 4.91
N GLY A 4 -15.57 11.40 6.03
CA GLY A 4 -15.24 10.34 6.98
C GLY A 4 -15.40 8.91 6.44
N ARG A 5 -15.93 8.74 5.22
CA ARG A 5 -16.07 7.45 4.53
C ARG A 5 -14.98 7.21 3.48
N THR A 6 -14.14 8.21 3.23
CA THR A 6 -13.10 8.14 2.20
C THR A 6 -12.07 7.07 2.56
N ARG A 7 -11.87 6.12 1.65
CA ARG A 7 -10.89 5.04 1.81
C ARG A 7 -9.47 5.56 1.58
N ILE A 8 -8.54 5.17 2.43
CA ILE A 8 -7.16 5.65 2.34
C ILE A 8 -6.26 4.53 1.79
N TYR A 9 -5.51 4.87 0.75
CA TYR A 9 -4.44 4.07 0.17
C TYR A 9 -3.10 4.75 0.38
N GLY A 10 -2.04 3.96 0.47
CA GLY A 10 -0.71 4.45 0.83
C GLY A 10 0.41 3.99 -0.10
N LEU A 11 1.49 4.76 -0.11
CA LEU A 11 2.83 4.33 -0.50
C LEU A 11 3.78 4.61 0.66
N VAL A 12 4.35 3.57 1.26
CA VAL A 12 5.33 3.68 2.34
C VAL A 12 6.73 3.45 1.76
N GLY A 13 7.66 4.36 2.07
CA GLY A 13 9.03 4.32 1.59
C GLY A 13 9.92 5.37 2.23
N HIS A 14 11.21 5.33 1.90
CA HIS A 14 12.16 6.38 2.29
C HIS A 14 13.32 6.48 1.28
N PRO A 15 13.58 7.64 0.67
CA PRO A 15 12.70 8.82 0.58
C PRO A 15 11.59 8.60 -0.46
N VAL A 16 10.36 9.03 -0.17
CA VAL A 16 9.18 8.75 -1.03
C VAL A 16 8.39 9.97 -1.49
N ARG A 17 8.71 11.17 -0.97
CA ARG A 17 7.99 12.42 -1.26
C ARG A 17 8.05 12.86 -2.72
N HIS A 18 9.05 12.42 -3.47
CA HIS A 18 9.19 12.71 -4.90
C HIS A 18 8.42 11.73 -5.80
N SER A 19 7.71 10.77 -5.21
CA SER A 19 6.93 9.80 -5.99
C SER A 19 5.79 10.49 -6.74
N LEU A 20 5.65 10.17 -8.03
CA LEU A 20 4.53 10.59 -8.86
C LEU A 20 3.27 9.71 -8.66
N SER A 21 3.41 8.58 -7.94
CA SER A 21 2.31 7.63 -7.73
C SER A 21 1.07 8.25 -7.06
N PRO A 22 1.17 9.15 -6.06
CA PRO A 22 0.00 9.79 -5.48
C PRO A 22 -0.77 10.65 -6.47
N ALA A 23 -0.09 11.42 -7.31
CA ALA A 23 -0.75 12.25 -8.33
C ALA A 23 -1.53 11.38 -9.32
N MET A 24 -0.91 10.28 -9.79
CA MET A 24 -1.51 9.35 -10.74
C MET A 24 -2.74 8.64 -10.16
N HIS A 25 -2.64 8.08 -8.95
CA HIS A 25 -3.74 7.34 -8.33
C HIS A 25 -4.91 8.25 -7.96
N ASN A 26 -4.65 9.45 -7.41
CA ASN A 26 -5.72 10.39 -7.09
C ASN A 26 -6.43 10.88 -8.36
N ALA A 27 -5.71 11.08 -9.47
CA ALA A 27 -6.33 11.39 -10.76
C ALA A 27 -7.23 10.25 -11.25
N LEU A 28 -6.81 9.00 -11.09
CA LEU A 28 -7.62 7.83 -11.44
C LEU A 28 -8.86 7.69 -10.54
N PHE A 29 -8.72 7.89 -9.23
CA PHE A 29 -9.84 7.88 -8.29
C PHE A 29 -10.87 8.96 -8.60
N GLY A 30 -10.40 10.16 -8.97
CA GLY A 30 -11.27 11.23 -9.46
C GLY A 30 -12.03 10.84 -10.74
N LYS A 31 -11.34 10.22 -11.72
CA LYS A 31 -11.98 9.77 -12.97
C LYS A 31 -13.00 8.65 -12.74
N LEU A 32 -12.74 7.74 -11.82
CA LEU A 32 -13.61 6.61 -11.50
C LEU A 32 -14.69 6.95 -10.47
N SER A 33 -14.75 8.20 -10.00
CA SER A 33 -15.65 8.64 -8.91
C SER A 33 -15.56 7.75 -7.67
N LEU A 34 -14.35 7.28 -7.35
CA LEU A 34 -14.09 6.47 -6.16
C LEU A 34 -13.85 7.40 -4.97
N ASP A 35 -14.56 7.14 -3.87
CA ASP A 35 -14.31 7.82 -2.58
C ASP A 35 -13.04 7.26 -1.92
N ALA A 36 -11.91 7.58 -2.53
CA ALA A 36 -10.60 7.10 -2.12
C ALA A 36 -9.51 8.16 -2.33
N VAL A 37 -8.50 8.14 -1.46
CA VAL A 37 -7.31 8.98 -1.57
C VAL A 37 -6.05 8.14 -1.51
N TYR A 38 -5.02 8.55 -2.24
CA TYR A 38 -3.71 7.92 -2.25
C TYR A 38 -2.66 8.88 -1.68
N LEU A 39 -1.94 8.47 -0.63
CA LEU A 39 -0.96 9.28 0.08
C LEU A 39 0.43 8.63 0.11
N ALA A 40 1.47 9.46 0.15
CA ALA A 40 2.84 9.00 0.36
C ALA A 40 3.24 9.19 1.83
N PHE A 41 3.66 8.10 2.46
CA PHE A 41 4.11 8.05 3.85
C PHE A 41 5.62 7.83 3.89
N ASP A 42 6.33 8.89 4.24
CA ASP A 42 7.78 8.87 4.41
C ASP A 42 8.11 8.33 5.81
N VAL A 43 8.54 7.08 5.89
CA VAL A 43 8.78 6.37 7.15
C VAL A 43 10.26 6.07 7.27
N ASP A 44 10.87 6.39 8.41
CA ASP A 44 12.24 5.99 8.69
C ASP A 44 12.35 4.45 8.70
N PRO A 45 13.29 3.84 7.96
CA PRO A 45 13.52 2.39 7.96
C PRO A 45 13.69 1.78 9.36
N ARG A 46 14.20 2.53 10.33
CA ARG A 46 14.33 2.10 11.73
C ARG A 46 12.98 1.89 12.44
N ARG A 47 11.90 2.42 11.88
CA ARG A 47 10.52 2.32 12.41
C ARG A 47 9.64 1.41 11.55
N ALA A 48 10.24 0.61 10.66
CA ALA A 48 9.55 -0.30 9.75
C ALA A 48 8.57 -1.24 10.45
N GLU A 49 8.94 -1.76 11.62
CA GLU A 49 8.14 -2.75 12.34
C GLU A 49 6.75 -2.21 12.71
N GLY A 50 6.67 -0.92 13.05
CA GLY A 50 5.39 -0.27 13.41
C GLY A 50 4.47 0.03 12.23
N VAL A 51 4.93 -0.14 10.98
CA VAL A 51 4.13 0.20 9.79
C VAL A 51 2.93 -0.72 9.67
N THR A 52 3.10 -2.03 9.88
CA THR A 52 2.01 -3.00 9.77
C THR A 52 0.91 -2.74 10.80
N ASP A 53 1.29 -2.41 12.05
CA ASP A 53 0.34 -2.09 13.09
C ASP A 53 -0.36 -0.76 12.84
N ALA A 54 0.34 0.24 12.31
CA ALA A 54 -0.26 1.50 11.89
C ALA A 54 -1.28 1.30 10.75
N ILE A 55 -0.98 0.44 9.76
CA ILE A 55 -1.89 0.11 8.66
C ILE A 55 -3.20 -0.47 9.19
N ARG A 56 -3.11 -1.41 10.15
CA ARG A 56 -4.28 -2.03 10.78
C ARG A 56 -5.05 -1.06 11.67
N THR A 57 -4.33 -0.26 12.45
CA THR A 57 -4.93 0.69 13.42
C THR A 57 -5.67 1.82 12.71
N LEU A 58 -5.14 2.29 11.58
CA LEU A 58 -5.70 3.40 10.80
C LEU A 58 -6.68 2.95 9.70
N ASP A 59 -6.99 1.65 9.63
CA ASP A 59 -7.87 1.04 8.62
C ASP A 59 -7.48 1.43 7.17
N LEU A 60 -6.17 1.38 6.87
CA LEU A 60 -5.66 1.62 5.53
C LEU A 60 -6.02 0.43 4.62
N VAL A 61 -6.77 0.70 3.55
CA VAL A 61 -7.31 -0.35 2.66
C VAL A 61 -6.20 -1.08 1.90
N GLY A 62 -5.09 -0.40 1.61
CA GLY A 62 -3.93 -1.00 0.99
C GLY A 62 -2.76 -0.05 0.87
N VAL A 63 -1.55 -0.58 1.07
CA VAL A 63 -0.31 0.19 1.03
C VAL A 63 0.70 -0.49 0.13
N ASN A 64 1.35 0.30 -0.72
CA ASN A 64 2.49 -0.12 -1.51
C ASN A 64 3.76 0.10 -0.70
N LEU A 65 4.65 -0.89 -0.65
CA LEU A 65 5.96 -0.77 0.01
C LEU A 65 7.05 -0.58 -1.05
N THR A 66 7.78 0.52 -0.95
CA THR A 66 8.98 0.77 -1.77
C THR A 66 10.25 0.67 -0.92
N VAL A 67 11.41 0.70 -1.59
CA VAL A 67 12.75 0.54 -0.98
C VAL A 67 12.90 1.52 0.20
N PRO A 68 13.50 1.12 1.34
CA PRO A 68 14.16 -0.16 1.67
C PRO A 68 13.25 -1.21 2.35
N PHE A 69 11.94 -0.99 2.46
CA PHE A 69 11.03 -1.84 3.24
C PHE A 69 10.75 -3.23 2.62
N ARG A 70 11.18 -3.45 1.37
CA ARG A 70 10.95 -4.70 0.64
C ARG A 70 11.71 -5.91 1.21
N SER A 71 12.80 -5.67 1.94
CA SER A 71 13.70 -6.72 2.42
C SER A 71 13.56 -7.05 3.92
N GLY A 72 12.89 -6.21 4.71
CA GLY A 72 12.78 -6.37 6.17
C GLY A 72 11.39 -6.76 6.68
N CYS A 73 10.32 -6.51 5.90
CA CYS A 73 8.94 -6.77 6.34
C CYS A 73 8.46 -8.21 6.02
N CYS A 74 9.21 -8.96 5.22
CA CYS A 74 8.86 -10.31 4.81
C CYS A 74 9.85 -11.29 5.46
N PRO A 75 9.46 -12.10 6.46
CA PRO A 75 10.27 -13.25 6.78
C PRO A 75 10.29 -14.15 5.53
N THR A 76 11.47 -14.66 5.19
CA THR A 76 11.71 -15.61 4.12
C THR A 76 10.76 -16.81 4.21
N SER A 77 9.57 -16.72 3.61
CA SER A 77 8.78 -17.90 3.25
C SER A 77 8.96 -18.16 1.76
N THR A 78 9.91 -19.04 1.49
CA THR A 78 10.22 -19.63 0.20
C THR A 78 8.98 -19.97 -0.62
N THR A 79 8.97 -19.50 -1.84
CA THR A 79 8.06 -19.83 -2.93
C THR A 79 7.89 -21.35 -3.14
N SER A 80 6.66 -21.78 -3.34
CA SER A 80 6.35 -22.73 -4.43
C SER A 80 4.99 -22.35 -5.05
N PRO A 81 4.89 -22.11 -6.37
CA PRO A 81 3.63 -21.83 -7.01
C PRO A 81 2.88 -23.16 -7.21
N SER A 82 1.86 -23.43 -6.40
CA SER A 82 0.95 -24.55 -6.68
C SER A 82 0.08 -24.21 -7.91
N PRO A 83 0.08 -25.05 -8.96
CA PRO A 83 -0.66 -24.76 -10.18
C PRO A 83 -2.16 -24.94 -9.95
N ARG A 84 -2.86 -23.80 -9.92
CA ARG A 84 -4.20 -23.54 -10.47
C ARG A 84 -5.00 -24.82 -10.84
N ARG A 85 -5.72 -25.39 -9.87
CA ARG A 85 -6.72 -26.45 -10.10
C ARG A 85 -7.92 -25.82 -10.82
N ARG A 86 -8.10 -26.13 -12.11
CA ARG A 86 -9.31 -25.76 -12.87
C ARG A 86 -10.54 -26.42 -12.22
N PRO A 87 -11.68 -25.72 -12.05
CA PRO A 87 -12.95 -26.38 -11.73
C PRO A 87 -13.62 -26.85 -13.04
N GLY A 88 -14.08 -28.10 -13.07
CA GLY A 88 -15.06 -28.58 -14.06
C GLY A 88 -14.65 -29.82 -14.86
N ARG A 89 -14.93 -31.00 -14.31
CA ARG A 89 -15.78 -32.00 -14.96
C ARG A 89 -16.37 -32.94 -13.93
#